data_AF-A0A7H0SPQ1-F1
#
_entry.id   AF-A0A7H0SPQ1-F1
#
_cell.length_a   1.000
_cell.length_b   1.000
_cell.length_c   1.000
_cell.angle_alpha   90.00
_cell.angle_beta   90.00
_cell.angle_gamma   90.00
#
_symmetry.space_group_name_H-M   'P 1'
#
loop_
_entity.id
_entity.type
_entity.pdbx_description
1 polymer ?
#
loop_
_entity_poly.entity_id
_entity_poly.type
_entity_poly.pdbx_seq_one_letter_code
_entity_poly.pdbx_strand_id
1 'polypeptide(L)'
;MLRPFSLSLAGVFSAYLIGGIIWGLVLRPPLHGTREADGIAIHSTVGSSPEFLGFLGFTGLSILIAGVVTFITFSRARPSLALMCWLVVLTFLGGYIFVLAGDFFGHLRYPLGDFNSIPEGEDVLLLPAASPGLGAHLGAPFIAALSYWSGLLLEPAPRSLPSAHS
;
A
#
# COMPACT_ATOMS: atom_id res chain seq x y z
N MET A 1 -4.12 -30.38 -4.14
CA MET A 1 -3.60 -29.80 -2.88
C MET A 1 -3.40 -28.26 -2.98
N LEU A 2 -4.35 -27.51 -3.58
CA LEU A 2 -4.17 -26.08 -3.93
C LEU A 2 -5.14 -25.09 -3.25
N ARG A 3 -6.10 -25.59 -2.46
CA ARG A 3 -7.20 -24.79 -1.91
C ARG A 3 -6.84 -23.68 -0.88
N PRO A 4 -5.79 -23.78 -0.05
CA PRO A 4 -5.49 -22.69 0.91
C PRO A 4 -4.82 -21.47 0.26
N PHE A 5 -4.20 -21.63 -0.92
CA PHE A 5 -3.43 -20.56 -1.59
C PHE A 5 -4.32 -19.59 -2.39
N SER A 6 -5.39 -20.06 -3.01
CA SER A 6 -6.26 -19.21 -3.83
C SER A 6 -7.10 -18.24 -2.99
N LEU A 7 -7.49 -18.66 -1.77
CA LEU A 7 -8.24 -17.80 -0.84
C LEU A 7 -7.36 -16.69 -0.24
N SER A 8 -6.04 -16.91 -0.11
CA SER A 8 -5.14 -15.87 0.41
C SER A 8 -4.83 -14.80 -0.62
N LEU A 9 -4.61 -15.16 -1.89
CA LEU A 9 -4.27 -14.21 -2.95
C LEU A 9 -5.38 -13.18 -3.20
N ALA A 10 -6.61 -13.65 -3.40
CA ALA A 10 -7.75 -12.76 -3.65
C ALA A 10 -8.01 -11.82 -2.46
N GLY A 11 -7.89 -12.33 -1.24
CA GLY A 11 -8.02 -11.52 -0.03
C GLY A 11 -6.96 -10.43 0.08
N VAL A 12 -5.68 -10.78 -0.18
CA VAL A 12 -4.57 -9.80 -0.13
C VAL A 12 -4.76 -8.72 -1.18
N PHE A 13 -5.00 -9.10 -2.44
CA PHE A 13 -5.18 -8.12 -3.50
C PHE A 13 -6.43 -7.27 -3.32
N SER A 14 -7.52 -7.83 -2.78
CA SER A 14 -8.71 -7.05 -2.43
C SER A 14 -8.40 -6.04 -1.32
N ALA A 15 -7.62 -6.41 -0.30
CA ALA A 15 -7.23 -5.49 0.76
C ALA A 15 -6.37 -4.33 0.24
N TYR A 16 -5.39 -4.61 -0.63
CA TYR A 16 -4.59 -3.57 -1.27
C TYR A 16 -5.40 -2.71 -2.25
N LEU A 17 -6.33 -3.30 -2.99
CA LEU A 17 -7.23 -2.57 -3.88
C LEU A 17 -8.10 -1.58 -3.09
N ILE A 18 -8.77 -2.06 -2.05
CA ILE A 18 -9.62 -1.22 -1.18
C ILE A 18 -8.77 -0.15 -0.49
N GLY A 19 -7.60 -0.52 0.01
CA GLY A 19 -6.65 0.43 0.57
C GLY A 19 -6.24 1.52 -0.42
N GLY A 20 -5.94 1.14 -1.66
CA GLY A 20 -5.60 2.07 -2.74
C GLY A 20 -6.75 3.03 -3.04
N ILE A 21 -7.99 2.53 -3.13
CA ILE A 21 -9.19 3.35 -3.32
C ILE A 21 -9.35 4.37 -2.19
N ILE A 22 -9.28 3.91 -0.93
CA ILE A 22 -9.39 4.80 0.25
C ILE A 22 -8.30 5.85 0.23
N TRP A 23 -7.06 5.44 -0.07
CA TRP A 23 -5.94 6.36 -0.14
C TRP A 23 -6.12 7.40 -1.23
N GLY A 24 -6.46 7.00 -2.46
CA GLY A 24 -6.65 7.91 -3.60
C GLY A 24 -7.83 8.87 -3.43
N LEU A 25 -8.93 8.43 -2.83
CA LEU A 25 -10.14 9.23 -2.70
C LEU A 25 -10.16 10.15 -1.46
N VAL A 26 -9.59 9.69 -0.34
CA VAL A 26 -9.79 10.32 0.97
C VAL A 26 -8.49 10.88 1.55
N LEU A 27 -7.38 10.16 1.40
CA LEU A 27 -6.14 10.48 2.13
C LEU A 27 -5.12 11.24 1.28
N ARG A 28 -5.26 11.23 -0.05
CA ARG A 28 -4.32 11.84 -0.98
C ARG A 28 -4.73 13.29 -1.27
N PRO A 29 -4.02 14.31 -0.76
CA PRO A 29 -4.39 15.70 -0.99
C PRO A 29 -3.98 16.14 -2.40
N PRO A 30 -4.81 16.93 -3.10
CA PRO A 30 -4.43 17.55 -4.36
C PRO A 30 -3.44 18.70 -4.14
N LEU A 31 -2.69 19.02 -5.17
CA LEU A 31 -1.93 20.27 -5.28
C LEU A 31 -2.86 21.40 -5.71
N HIS A 32 -2.70 22.54 -5.06
CA HIS A 32 -3.38 23.77 -5.45
C HIS A 32 -2.45 24.59 -6.35
N GLY A 33 -2.96 25.09 -7.47
CA GLY A 33 -2.23 26.01 -8.33
C GLY A 33 -3.17 27.01 -8.98
N THR A 34 -2.61 27.97 -9.69
CA THR A 34 -3.38 28.90 -10.55
C THR A 34 -2.95 28.71 -11.99
N ARG A 35 -3.88 28.85 -12.93
CA ARG A 35 -3.53 28.87 -14.35
C ARG A 35 -2.85 30.18 -14.71
N GLU A 36 -1.66 30.10 -15.28
CA GLU A 36 -0.93 31.21 -15.89
C GLU A 36 -0.85 31.02 -17.42
N ALA A 37 -0.46 32.08 -18.14
CA ALA A 37 -0.43 32.08 -19.62
C ALA A 37 0.44 30.98 -20.24
N ASP A 38 1.45 30.49 -19.51
CA ASP A 38 2.42 29.49 -19.99
C ASP A 38 2.40 28.18 -19.17
N GLY A 39 1.44 28.01 -18.23
CA GLY A 39 1.40 26.81 -17.38
C GLY A 39 0.54 26.92 -16.12
N ILE A 40 0.90 26.13 -15.10
CA ILE A 40 0.24 26.15 -13.79
C ILE A 40 1.26 26.48 -12.72
N ALA A 41 1.04 27.59 -12.00
CA ALA A 41 1.85 27.96 -10.85
C ALA A 41 1.36 27.21 -9.60
N ILE A 42 2.15 26.25 -9.12
CA ILE A 42 1.80 25.45 -7.94
C ILE A 42 2.05 26.27 -6.67
N HIS A 43 1.03 26.41 -5.85
CA HIS A 43 1.08 27.12 -4.58
C HIS A 43 1.55 26.14 -3.50
N SER A 44 2.85 26.12 -3.22
CA SER A 44 3.40 25.32 -2.13
C SER A 44 3.16 26.02 -0.79
N THR A 45 2.36 25.41 0.10
CA THR A 45 2.15 25.90 1.46
C THR A 45 3.33 25.57 2.36
N VAL A 46 3.75 26.53 3.19
CA VAL A 46 4.82 26.33 4.17
C VAL A 46 4.28 25.47 5.33
N GLY A 47 4.79 24.25 5.48
CA GLY A 47 4.49 23.40 6.65
C GLY A 47 4.45 21.89 6.36
N SER A 48 3.84 21.46 5.25
CA SER A 48 3.76 20.06 4.81
C SER A 48 3.48 19.98 3.31
N SER A 49 4.38 19.37 2.52
CA SER A 49 4.11 19.14 1.10
C SER A 49 3.00 18.09 0.93
N PRO A 50 1.94 18.35 0.13
CA PRO A 50 0.91 17.36 -0.20
C PRO A 50 1.48 16.05 -0.74
N GLU A 51 2.62 16.11 -1.44
CA GLU A 51 3.35 14.95 -1.97
C GLU A 51 3.87 14.06 -0.84
N PHE A 52 4.43 14.69 0.21
CA PHE A 52 4.92 13.98 1.39
C PHE A 52 3.77 13.31 2.15
N LEU A 53 2.64 13.99 2.28
CA LEU A 53 1.46 13.42 2.94
C LEU A 53 0.86 12.25 2.13
N GLY A 54 0.85 12.37 0.79
CA GLY A 54 0.48 11.28 -0.11
C GLY A 54 1.41 10.07 0.05
N PHE A 55 2.73 10.30 0.10
CA PHE A 55 3.74 9.26 0.33
C PHE A 55 3.56 8.57 1.69
N LEU A 56 3.35 9.33 2.77
CA LEU A 56 3.09 8.78 4.10
C LEU A 56 1.80 7.97 4.14
N GLY A 57 0.74 8.45 3.47
CA GLY A 57 -0.52 7.73 3.36
C GLY A 57 -0.36 6.39 2.65
N PHE A 58 0.38 6.36 1.54
CA PHE A 58 0.66 5.14 0.80
C PHE A 58 1.49 4.16 1.65
N THR A 59 2.61 4.64 2.20
CA THR A 59 3.56 3.81 2.94
C THR A 59 2.92 3.28 4.23
N GLY A 60 2.24 4.14 4.99
CA GLY A 60 1.58 3.77 6.23
C GLY A 60 0.47 2.74 6.02
N LEU A 61 -0.41 2.97 5.03
CA LEU A 61 -1.54 2.07 4.80
C LEU A 61 -1.08 0.74 4.20
N SER A 62 -0.12 0.75 3.27
CA SER A 62 0.43 -0.48 2.67
C SER A 62 1.15 -1.37 3.70
N ILE A 63 1.89 -0.77 4.64
CA ILE A 63 2.53 -1.46 5.77
C ILE A 63 1.49 -2.05 6.72
N LEU A 64 0.45 -1.26 7.06
CA LEU A 64 -0.62 -1.73 7.94
C LEU A 64 -1.35 -2.95 7.34
N ILE A 65 -1.70 -2.88 6.05
CA ILE A 65 -2.32 -4.00 5.33
C ILE A 65 -1.40 -5.22 5.33
N ALA A 66 -0.10 -5.03 5.06
CA ALA A 66 0.88 -6.11 5.09
C ALA A 66 0.92 -6.81 6.46
N GLY A 67 0.94 -6.04 7.55
CA GLY A 67 0.92 -6.57 8.92
C GLY A 67 -0.35 -7.38 9.21
N VAL A 68 -1.53 -6.85 8.87
CA VAL A 68 -2.82 -7.54 9.08
C VAL A 68 -2.90 -8.84 8.28
N VAL A 69 -2.52 -8.80 7.00
CA VAL A 69 -2.48 -9.98 6.13
C VAL A 69 -1.54 -11.04 6.69
N THR A 70 -0.36 -10.62 7.13
CA THR A 70 0.66 -11.50 7.71
C THR A 70 0.15 -12.16 8.97
N PHE A 71 -0.44 -11.39 9.89
CA PHE A 71 -1.05 -11.90 11.11
C PHE A 71 -2.14 -12.93 10.83
N ILE A 72 -3.11 -12.61 9.96
CA ILE A 72 -4.20 -13.53 9.61
C ILE A 72 -3.65 -14.83 8.98
N THR A 73 -2.65 -14.72 8.10
CA THR A 73 -2.05 -15.89 7.45
C THR A 73 -1.32 -16.76 8.45
N PHE A 74 -0.53 -16.15 9.34
CA PHE A 74 0.20 -16.86 10.39
C PHE A 74 -0.75 -17.58 11.36
N SER A 75 -1.88 -16.97 11.72
CA SER A 75 -2.86 -17.60 12.62
C SER A 75 -3.68 -18.74 11.99
N ARG A 76 -3.78 -18.80 10.65
CA ARG A 76 -4.66 -19.75 9.95
C ARG A 76 -3.93 -20.87 9.23
N ALA A 77 -2.66 -20.67 8.87
CA ALA A 77 -1.86 -21.64 8.15
C ALA A 77 -0.76 -22.21 9.04
N ARG A 78 -0.25 -23.40 8.70
CA ARG A 78 0.96 -23.93 9.33
C ARG A 78 2.14 -23.02 8.96
N PRO A 79 2.86 -22.44 9.93
CA PRO A 79 3.96 -21.53 9.63
C PRO A 79 5.06 -22.23 8.83
N SER A 80 5.54 -21.56 7.78
CA SER A 80 6.64 -22.07 6.95
C SER A 80 7.39 -20.95 6.26
N LEU A 81 8.67 -21.16 6.00
CA LEU A 81 9.49 -20.20 5.26
C LEU A 81 8.95 -19.95 3.84
N ALA A 82 8.37 -20.98 3.21
CA ALA A 82 7.76 -20.85 1.89
C ALA A 82 6.56 -19.88 1.89
N LEU A 83 5.73 -19.90 2.94
CA LEU A 83 4.64 -18.95 3.09
C LEU A 83 5.12 -17.52 3.33
N MET A 84 6.24 -17.34 4.06
CA MET A 84 6.87 -16.03 4.22
C MET A 84 7.28 -15.44 2.86
N CYS A 85 8.04 -16.20 2.06
CA CYS A 85 8.46 -15.76 0.73
C CYS A 85 7.26 -15.47 -0.18
N TRP A 86 6.21 -16.28 -0.08
CA TRP A 86 4.96 -16.05 -0.81
C TRP A 86 4.29 -14.74 -0.40
N LEU A 87 4.19 -14.44 0.89
CA LEU A 87 3.63 -13.18 1.40
C LEU A 87 4.45 -11.96 0.97
N VAL A 88 5.78 -12.07 0.93
CA VAL A 88 6.66 -11.02 0.41
C VAL A 88 6.30 -10.68 -1.04
N VAL A 89 6.14 -11.69 -1.89
CA VAL A 89 5.76 -11.47 -3.30
C VAL A 89 4.36 -10.86 -3.40
N LEU A 90 3.38 -11.38 -2.65
CA LEU A 90 2.01 -10.88 -2.70
C LEU A 90 1.87 -9.43 -2.20
N THR A 91 2.58 -9.07 -1.14
CA THR A 91 2.53 -7.69 -0.59
C THR A 91 3.27 -6.70 -1.49
N PHE A 92 4.35 -7.13 -2.15
CA PHE A 92 5.02 -6.33 -3.18
C PHE A 92 4.09 -6.05 -4.36
N LEU A 93 3.47 -7.09 -4.94
CA LEU A 93 2.50 -6.95 -6.03
C LEU A 93 1.25 -6.17 -5.61
N GLY A 94 0.76 -6.40 -4.39
CA GLY A 94 -0.33 -5.66 -3.79
C GLY A 94 -0.04 -4.16 -3.71
N GLY A 95 1.21 -3.77 -3.41
CA GLY A 95 1.66 -2.38 -3.44
C GLY A 95 1.47 -1.73 -4.82
N TYR A 96 1.71 -2.43 -5.92
CA TYR A 96 1.43 -1.91 -7.26
C TYR A 96 -0.06 -1.75 -7.53
N ILE A 97 -0.87 -2.74 -7.16
CA ILE A 97 -2.33 -2.66 -7.29
C ILE A 97 -2.89 -1.46 -6.51
N PHE A 98 -2.36 -1.23 -5.30
CA PHE A 98 -2.73 -0.11 -4.46
C PHE A 98 -2.47 1.24 -5.16
N VAL A 99 -1.28 1.44 -5.72
CA VAL A 99 -0.92 2.69 -6.42
C VAL A 99 -1.81 2.88 -7.65
N LEU A 100 -1.96 1.85 -8.47
CA LEU A 100 -2.80 1.91 -9.68
C LEU A 100 -4.25 2.27 -9.36
N ALA A 101 -4.82 1.63 -8.34
CA ALA A 101 -6.18 1.92 -7.90
C ALA A 101 -6.28 3.33 -7.32
N GLY A 102 -5.34 3.72 -6.46
CA GLY A 102 -5.32 5.05 -5.86
C GLY A 102 -5.23 6.16 -6.89
N ASP A 103 -4.38 6.01 -7.90
CA ASP A 103 -4.27 6.96 -8.99
C ASP A 103 -5.54 6.99 -9.84
N PHE A 104 -6.07 5.83 -10.24
CA PHE A 104 -7.29 5.78 -11.03
C PHE A 104 -8.46 6.48 -10.33
N PHE A 105 -8.72 6.13 -9.07
CA PHE A 105 -9.84 6.72 -8.33
C PHE A 105 -9.57 8.17 -7.88
N GLY A 106 -8.31 8.52 -7.60
CA GLY A 106 -7.92 9.91 -7.33
C GLY A 106 -8.18 10.83 -8.51
N HIS A 107 -7.84 10.40 -9.74
CA HIS A 107 -8.12 11.18 -10.96
C HIS A 107 -9.62 11.28 -11.27
N LEU A 108 -10.42 10.30 -10.85
CA LEU A 108 -11.89 10.42 -10.91
C LEU A 108 -12.43 11.50 -9.96
N ARG A 109 -11.79 11.71 -8.81
CA ARG A 109 -12.18 12.72 -7.82
C ARG A 109 -11.74 14.13 -8.22
N TYR A 110 -10.55 14.24 -8.80
CA TYR A 110 -9.95 15.49 -9.27
C TYR A 110 -9.67 15.41 -10.77
N PRO A 111 -10.73 15.40 -11.61
CA PRO A 111 -10.55 15.38 -13.05
C PRO A 111 -9.92 16.69 -13.49
N LEU A 112 -8.79 16.59 -14.20
CA LEU A 112 -8.27 17.71 -14.97
C LEU A 112 -9.20 17.90 -16.16
N GLY A 113 -10.08 18.91 -16.09
CA GLY A 113 -10.88 19.35 -17.23
C GLY A 113 -9.99 19.75 -18.41
N ASP A 114 -10.58 20.09 -19.56
CA ASP A 114 -9.79 20.58 -20.70
C ASP A 114 -8.98 21.80 -20.25
N PHE A 115 -7.66 21.64 -20.16
CA PHE A 115 -6.75 22.68 -19.68
C PHE A 115 -6.99 23.99 -20.43
N ASN A 116 -7.30 23.94 -21.73
CA ASN A 116 -7.51 25.13 -22.55
C ASN A 116 -8.81 25.88 -22.22
N SER A 117 -9.76 25.23 -21.55
CA SER A 117 -11.05 25.80 -21.19
C SER A 117 -11.06 26.60 -19.87
N ILE A 118 -10.00 26.48 -19.07
CA ILE A 118 -9.88 27.13 -17.75
C ILE A 118 -9.37 28.57 -17.93
N PRO A 119 -10.06 29.66 -17.59
CA PRO A 119 -9.51 31.00 -17.75
C PRO A 119 -8.17 31.22 -17.01
N GLU A 120 -7.32 32.09 -17.55
CA GLU A 120 -6.11 32.53 -16.84
C GLU A 120 -6.48 33.21 -15.51
N GLY A 121 -5.72 32.92 -14.46
CA GLY A 121 -5.97 33.39 -13.10
C GLY A 121 -6.97 32.56 -12.29
N GLU A 122 -7.52 31.47 -12.84
CA GLU A 122 -8.40 30.56 -12.10
C GLU A 122 -7.60 29.52 -11.29
N ASP A 123 -8.13 29.19 -10.10
CA ASP A 123 -7.59 28.14 -9.23
C ASP A 123 -7.83 26.75 -9.83
N VAL A 124 -6.78 25.94 -9.85
CA VAL A 124 -6.79 24.56 -10.34
C VAL A 124 -6.32 23.58 -9.26
N LEU A 125 -7.02 22.45 -9.18
CA LEU A 125 -6.65 21.32 -8.35
C LEU A 125 -6.01 20.26 -9.24
N LEU A 126 -4.76 19.92 -8.93
CA LEU A 126 -3.97 18.94 -9.65
C LEU A 126 -3.68 17.76 -8.76
N LEU A 127 -3.94 16.56 -9.26
CA LEU A 127 -3.49 15.34 -8.62
C LEU A 127 -2.46 14.65 -9.52
N PRO A 128 -1.15 14.86 -9.32
CA PRO A 128 -0.13 14.26 -10.18
C PRO A 128 -0.17 12.73 -10.14
N ALA A 129 0.38 12.03 -11.12
CA ALA A 129 0.51 10.57 -11.03
C ALA A 129 1.43 10.21 -9.84
N ALA A 130 1.04 9.21 -9.04
CA ALA A 130 1.88 8.75 -7.96
C ALA A 130 2.99 7.86 -8.51
N SER A 131 4.24 8.30 -8.34
CA SER A 131 5.42 7.51 -8.66
C SER A 131 6.25 7.24 -7.39
N PRO A 132 5.71 6.47 -6.42
CA PRO A 132 6.50 6.06 -5.27
C PRO A 132 7.74 5.29 -5.73
N GLY A 133 8.92 5.71 -5.28
CA GLY A 133 10.16 5.02 -5.61
C GLY A 133 10.17 3.58 -5.10
N LEU A 134 11.08 2.75 -5.63
CA LEU A 134 11.19 1.33 -5.24
C LEU A 134 11.30 1.13 -3.72
N GLY A 135 12.00 2.02 -3.01
CA GLY A 135 12.11 1.95 -1.55
C GLY A 135 10.74 2.00 -0.83
N ALA A 136 9.78 2.76 -1.36
CA ALA A 136 8.43 2.83 -0.80
C ALA A 136 7.67 1.51 -1.00
N HIS A 137 7.83 0.88 -2.16
CA HIS A 137 7.23 -0.43 -2.48
C HIS A 137 7.82 -1.57 -1.64
N LEU A 138 9.02 -1.40 -1.09
CA LEU A 138 9.67 -2.39 -0.24
C LEU A 138 9.21 -2.34 1.22
N GLY A 139 8.53 -1.28 1.67
CA GLY A 139 8.07 -1.15 3.05
C GLY A 139 7.10 -2.26 3.47
N ALA A 140 6.05 -2.47 2.67
CA ALA A 140 5.06 -3.53 2.89
C ALA A 140 5.67 -4.96 2.94
N PRO A 141 6.46 -5.43 1.95
CA PRO A 141 7.07 -6.74 2.00
C PRO A 141 8.12 -6.88 3.11
N PHE A 142 8.85 -5.81 3.45
CA PHE A 142 9.77 -5.83 4.58
C PHE A 142 9.05 -6.09 5.89
N ILE A 143 7.93 -5.39 6.15
CA ILE A 143 7.13 -5.59 7.36
C ILE A 143 6.49 -6.98 7.37
N ALA A 144 5.97 -7.45 6.23
CA ALA A 144 5.44 -8.81 6.12
C ALA A 144 6.50 -9.86 6.49
N ALA A 145 7.71 -9.75 5.92
CA ALA A 145 8.82 -10.64 6.23
C ALA A 145 9.22 -10.57 7.71
N LEU A 146 9.41 -9.36 8.25
CA LEU A 146 9.87 -9.14 9.62
C LEU A 146 8.85 -9.67 10.64
N SER A 147 7.56 -9.37 10.45
CA SER A 147 6.49 -9.84 11.33
C SER A 147 6.32 -11.35 11.26
N TYR A 148 6.39 -11.94 10.06
CA TYR A 148 6.28 -13.39 9.90
C TYR A 148 7.48 -14.13 10.50
N TRP A 149 8.70 -13.62 10.27
CA TRP A 149 9.93 -14.16 10.82
C TRP A 149 9.93 -14.12 12.35
N SER A 150 9.47 -13.00 12.93
CA SER A 150 9.32 -12.87 14.38
C SER A 150 8.33 -13.91 14.93
N GLY A 151 7.23 -14.16 14.21
CA GLY A 151 6.28 -15.23 14.56
C GLY A 151 6.91 -16.62 14.56
N LEU A 152 7.73 -16.94 13.54
CA LEU A 152 8.44 -18.22 13.45
C LEU A 152 9.40 -18.45 14.63
N LEU A 153 10.09 -17.41 15.09
CA LEU A 153 11.03 -17.52 16.22
C LEU A 153 10.33 -17.71 17.57
N LEU A 154 9.08 -17.24 17.69
CA LEU A 154 8.30 -17.31 18.93
C LEU A 154 7.45 -18.58 19.02
N GLU A 155 7.42 -19.41 17.98
CA GLU A 155 6.67 -20.65 17.99
C GLU A 155 7.33 -21.67 18.94
N PRO A 156 6.63 -22.14 20.00
CA PRO A 156 7.23 -23.04 20.98
C PRO A 156 7.71 -24.34 20.33
N ALA A 157 8.95 -24.75 20.62
CA ALA A 157 9.46 -26.05 20.20
C ALA A 157 8.51 -27.17 20.65
N PRO A 158 8.25 -28.19 19.79
CA PRO A 158 7.41 -29.31 20.18
C PRO A 158 7.99 -29.95 21.44
N ARG A 159 7.19 -29.99 22.51
CA ARG A 159 7.55 -30.58 23.80
C ARG A 159 8.03 -32.01 23.55
N SER A 160 9.34 -32.27 23.62
CA SER A 160 9.88 -33.62 23.57
C SER A 160 9.32 -34.38 24.76
N LEU A 161 8.53 -35.42 24.51
CA LEU A 161 8.02 -36.29 25.56
C LEU A 161 9.19 -36.89 26.35
N PRO A 162 9.07 -37.10 27.67
CA PRO A 162 10.11 -37.76 28.45
C PRO A 162 10.43 -39.12 27.83
N SER A 163 11.70 -39.39 27.55
CA SER A 163 12.16 -40.72 27.15
C SER A 163 11.84 -41.69 28.28
N ALA A 164 10.84 -42.54 28.07
CA ALA A 164 10.56 -43.68 28.92
C ALA A 164 11.77 -44.63 28.83
N HIS A 165 12.70 -44.49 29.79
CA HIS A 165 13.68 -45.52 30.06
C HIS A 165 12.96 -46.68 30.73
N SER A 166 12.83 -47.79 30.00
CA SER A 166 12.53 -49.14 30.51
C SER A 166 13.82 -49.95 30.55
#